data_AF-A0A1A8K0N1-F1
#
_entry.id   AF-A0A1A8K0N1-F1
#
_cell.length_a   1.000
_cell.length_b   1.000
_cell.length_c   1.000
_cell.angle_alpha   90.00
_cell.angle_beta   90.00
_cell.angle_gamma   90.00
#
_symmetry.space_group_name_H-M   'P 1'
#
loop_
_entity.id
_entity.type
_entity.pdbx_description
1 polymer ?
#
loop_
_entity_poly.entity_id
_entity_poly.type
_entity_poly.pdbx_seq_one_letter_code
_entity_poly.pdbx_strand_id
1 'polypeptide(L)'
;MPHVDLLYSELQKSNIDSDFIAGVIQNFINSMQTIREAVPFLVKEEKCEVPIQEPPTKKRKIMGEDMQRHFALEVCDTIVSHAKERFSFTKHLISATLVQANFFRKHSRMFPDSALDTALEAYPFLDKAKLKTELSLIYENEEFHSCSGAVALFRVLMENNLQDIFTETVSLLNIVITTPMNTSESKRCFSTSNRIKVFLKNTLAQDRLNALAMLSIEKKLTQDIRDFNTKVIEKYAAQIHRREKFMYK
;
A
#
# COMPACT_ATOMS: atom_id res chain seq x y z
N MET A 1 -9.09 8.47 -11.82
CA MET A 1 -10.51 8.42 -11.40
C MET A 1 -10.57 9.08 -10.03
N PRO A 2 -11.11 10.30 -9.92
CA PRO A 2 -11.04 11.10 -8.69
C PRO A 2 -11.64 10.38 -7.47
N HIS A 3 -12.65 9.52 -7.67
CA HIS A 3 -13.28 8.74 -6.60
C HIS A 3 -12.40 7.62 -6.03
N VAL A 4 -11.55 7.00 -6.85
CA VAL A 4 -10.59 5.99 -6.38
C VAL A 4 -9.47 6.65 -5.59
N ASP A 5 -9.03 7.84 -6.04
CA ASP A 5 -8.01 8.62 -5.36
C ASP A 5 -8.54 9.20 -4.03
N LEU A 6 -9.83 9.57 -3.96
CA LEU A 6 -10.51 10.00 -2.74
C LEU A 6 -10.64 8.86 -1.72
N LEU A 7 -11.19 7.70 -2.12
CA LEU A 7 -11.26 6.51 -1.27
C LEU A 7 -9.86 6.13 -0.77
N TYR A 8 -8.87 6.17 -1.65
CA TYR A 8 -7.49 5.88 -1.29
C TYR A 8 -6.93 6.88 -0.26
N SER A 9 -7.18 8.17 -0.43
CA SER A 9 -6.73 9.20 0.51
C SER A 9 -7.38 9.05 1.90
N GLU A 10 -8.65 8.65 1.95
CA GLU A 10 -9.37 8.43 3.20
C GLU A 10 -8.92 7.14 3.91
N LEU A 11 -8.72 6.04 3.17
CA LEU A 11 -8.19 4.78 3.72
C LEU A 11 -6.73 4.86 4.18
N GLN A 12 -5.98 5.88 3.74
CA GLN A 12 -4.59 6.11 4.17
C GLN A 12 -4.50 6.93 5.46
N LYS A 13 -5.58 7.59 5.90
CA LYS A 13 -5.60 8.29 7.20
C LYS A 13 -5.52 7.27 8.33
N SER A 14 -4.66 7.53 9.31
CA SER A 14 -4.41 6.65 10.47
C SER A 14 -5.54 6.64 11.50
N ASN A 15 -6.79 6.82 11.07
CA ASN A 15 -7.96 6.68 11.92
C ASN A 15 -8.55 5.30 11.65
N ILE A 16 -7.96 4.31 12.33
CA ILE A 16 -8.26 2.89 12.18
C ILE A 16 -9.51 2.60 13.01
N ASP A 17 -10.64 3.13 12.57
CA ASP A 17 -11.94 2.82 13.15
C ASP A 17 -12.72 1.99 12.13
N SER A 18 -13.16 0.80 12.54
CA SER A 18 -13.90 -0.12 11.67
C SER A 18 -15.19 0.52 11.15
N ASP A 19 -15.84 1.35 11.99
CA ASP A 19 -17.07 2.05 11.63
C ASP A 19 -16.80 3.17 10.61
N PHE A 20 -15.67 3.87 10.76
CA PHE A 20 -15.21 4.86 9.80
C PHE A 20 -14.88 4.21 8.44
N ILE A 21 -14.14 3.09 8.44
CA ILE A 21 -13.81 2.37 7.21
C ILE A 21 -15.08 1.84 6.55
N ALA A 22 -16.01 1.29 7.31
CA ALA A 22 -17.32 0.88 6.80
C ALA A 22 -18.07 2.05 6.15
N GLY A 23 -18.08 3.23 6.79
CA GLY A 23 -18.68 4.45 6.23
C GLY A 23 -18.02 4.92 4.94
N VAL A 24 -16.68 4.89 4.86
CA VAL A 24 -15.92 5.25 3.65
C VAL A 24 -16.22 4.27 2.51
N ILE A 25 -16.30 2.97 2.81
CA ILE A 25 -16.67 1.94 1.83
C ILE A 25 -18.10 2.14 1.34
N GLN A 26 -19.06 2.44 2.24
CA GLN A 26 -20.44 2.73 1.83
C GLN A 26 -20.53 3.98 0.95
N ASN A 27 -19.79 5.04 1.29
CA ASN A 27 -19.74 6.25 0.46
C ASN A 27 -19.17 5.96 -0.94
N PHE A 28 -18.17 5.10 -1.04
CA PHE A 28 -17.63 4.65 -2.33
C PHE A 28 -18.61 3.79 -3.11
N ILE A 29 -19.29 2.84 -2.45
CA ILE A 29 -20.33 2.01 -3.08
C ILE A 29 -21.44 2.92 -3.62
N ASN A 30 -21.91 3.87 -2.82
CA ASN A 30 -22.94 4.83 -3.22
C ASN A 30 -22.45 5.68 -4.41
N SER A 31 -21.22 6.18 -4.37
CA SER A 31 -20.63 6.94 -5.48
C SER A 31 -20.54 6.10 -6.77
N MET A 32 -20.17 4.82 -6.66
CA MET A 32 -20.14 3.90 -7.80
C MET A 32 -21.53 3.58 -8.33
N GLN A 33 -22.53 3.48 -7.47
CA GLN A 33 -23.93 3.30 -7.86
C GLN A 33 -24.45 4.56 -8.57
N THR A 34 -24.12 5.76 -8.10
CA THR A 34 -24.45 7.02 -8.79
C THR A 34 -23.79 7.08 -10.17
N ILE A 35 -22.54 6.63 -10.31
CA ILE A 35 -21.86 6.53 -11.62
C ILE A 35 -22.59 5.53 -12.52
N ARG A 36 -22.95 4.35 -12.00
CA ARG A 36 -23.72 3.31 -12.71
C ARG A 36 -25.05 3.84 -13.23
N GLU A 37 -25.77 4.62 -12.42
CA GLU A 37 -27.03 5.28 -12.78
C GLU A 37 -26.85 6.42 -13.80
N ALA A 38 -25.65 7.02 -13.85
CA ALA A 38 -25.28 8.04 -14.82
C ALA A 38 -24.73 7.48 -16.15
N VAL A 39 -24.29 6.21 -16.21
CA VAL A 39 -23.80 5.53 -17.45
C VAL A 39 -24.76 5.68 -18.64
N PRO A 40 -26.10 5.59 -18.49
CA PRO A 40 -27.04 5.81 -19.59
C PRO A 40 -26.95 7.22 -20.24
N PHE A 41 -26.48 8.23 -19.49
CA PHE A 41 -26.40 9.62 -19.92
C PHE A 41 -25.02 10.00 -20.48
N LEU A 42 -23.94 9.34 -20.04
CA LEU A 42 -22.56 9.64 -20.48
C LEU A 42 -22.21 9.16 -21.89
N VAL A 43 -22.92 8.15 -22.42
CA VAL A 43 -22.65 7.60 -23.76
C VAL A 43 -23.23 8.47 -24.89
N LYS A 44 -23.97 9.54 -24.57
CA LYS A 44 -24.57 10.42 -25.59
C LYS A 44 -23.69 11.58 -26.06
N GLU A 45 -22.54 11.84 -25.44
CA GLU A 45 -21.76 13.06 -25.72
C GLU A 45 -20.28 12.82 -26.01
N GLU A 46 -19.94 11.94 -26.95
CA GLU A 46 -18.65 12.05 -27.66
C GLU A 46 -18.82 11.83 -29.17
N LYS A 47 -19.45 12.78 -29.85
CA LYS A 47 -19.11 13.03 -31.27
C LYS A 47 -17.76 13.73 -31.30
N CYS A 48 -16.68 12.96 -31.22
CA CYS A 48 -15.35 13.46 -31.56
C CYS A 48 -15.29 13.70 -33.07
N GLU A 49 -15.56 14.94 -33.52
CA GLU A 49 -15.08 15.41 -34.82
C GLU A 49 -13.56 15.57 -34.73
N VAL A 50 -12.82 14.58 -35.26
CA VAL A 50 -11.36 14.69 -35.41
C VAL A 50 -11.06 15.15 -36.84
N PRO A 51 -10.35 16.28 -37.04
CA PRO A 51 -9.85 16.68 -38.36
C PRO A 51 -8.84 15.65 -38.88
N ILE A 52 -9.08 15.18 -40.10
CA ILE A 52 -8.32 14.13 -40.79
C ILE A 52 -6.90 14.62 -41.13
N GLN A 53 -5.87 13.87 -40.71
CA GLN A 53 -4.67 13.60 -41.51
C GLN A 53 -3.81 12.45 -40.92
N GLU A 54 -3.54 11.43 -41.76
CA GLU A 54 -2.54 10.33 -41.69
C GLU A 54 -2.89 8.92 -41.11
N PRO A 55 -2.21 7.83 -41.57
CA PRO A 55 -2.84 6.64 -42.24
C PRO A 55 -3.17 5.43 -41.33
N PRO A 56 -3.86 4.37 -41.83
CA PRO A 56 -4.67 3.49 -40.99
C PRO A 56 -3.88 2.30 -40.43
N THR A 57 -3.49 2.34 -39.16
CA THR A 57 -3.07 1.13 -38.43
C THR A 57 -4.19 0.55 -37.58
N LYS A 58 -4.63 -0.66 -37.97
CA LYS A 58 -5.51 -1.61 -37.27
C LYS A 58 -6.89 -1.03 -36.91
N LYS A 59 -7.90 -1.42 -37.70
CA LYS A 59 -9.33 -1.25 -37.37
C LYS A 59 -9.58 -1.77 -35.94
N ARG A 60 -9.58 -0.88 -34.95
CA ARG A 60 -10.28 -1.15 -33.68
C ARG A 60 -11.71 -1.45 -34.08
N LYS A 61 -12.21 -2.65 -33.77
CA LYS A 61 -13.65 -2.90 -33.83
C LYS A 61 -14.30 -1.81 -32.99
N ILE A 62 -15.02 -0.88 -33.63
CA ILE A 62 -15.87 0.07 -32.93
C ILE A 62 -16.95 -0.79 -32.31
N MET A 63 -16.87 -1.00 -31.00
CA MET A 63 -17.95 -1.64 -30.25
C MET A 63 -19.16 -0.73 -30.35
N GLY A 64 -20.33 -1.30 -30.64
CA GLY A 64 -21.58 -0.54 -30.65
C GLY A 64 -21.85 0.10 -29.28
N GLU A 65 -22.52 1.25 -29.28
CA GLU A 65 -22.84 2.02 -28.07
C GLU A 65 -23.50 1.17 -26.98
N ASP A 66 -24.39 0.25 -27.37
CA ASP A 66 -25.06 -0.67 -26.44
C ASP A 66 -24.12 -1.71 -25.84
N MET A 67 -23.10 -2.13 -26.59
CA MET A 67 -22.08 -3.03 -26.08
C MET A 67 -21.17 -2.29 -25.10
N GLN A 68 -20.73 -1.06 -25.42
CA GLN A 68 -19.97 -0.22 -24.49
C GLN A 68 -20.73 0.07 -23.19
N ARG A 69 -22.05 0.34 -23.27
CA ARG A 69 -22.92 0.50 -22.09
C ARG A 69 -22.95 -0.76 -21.23
N HIS A 70 -23.17 -1.92 -21.85
CA HIS A 70 -23.21 -3.19 -21.13
C HIS A 70 -21.88 -3.49 -20.43
N PHE A 71 -20.75 -3.29 -21.12
CA PHE A 71 -19.42 -3.48 -20.51
C PHE A 71 -19.14 -2.48 -19.40
N ALA A 72 -19.57 -1.21 -19.52
CA ALA A 72 -19.40 -0.23 -18.46
C ALA A 72 -20.20 -0.60 -17.19
N LEU A 73 -21.44 -1.06 -17.35
CA LEU A 73 -22.27 -1.54 -16.24
C LEU A 73 -21.66 -2.79 -15.58
N GLU A 74 -21.19 -3.74 -16.38
CA GLU A 74 -20.53 -4.96 -15.90
C GLU A 74 -19.24 -4.64 -15.12
N VAL A 75 -18.46 -3.66 -15.58
CA VAL A 75 -17.28 -3.17 -14.87
C VAL A 75 -17.67 -2.51 -13.54
N CYS A 76 -18.70 -1.67 -13.52
CA CYS A 76 -19.20 -1.06 -12.27
C CYS A 76 -19.66 -2.13 -11.28
N ASP A 77 -20.46 -3.11 -11.72
CA ASP A 77 -20.97 -4.18 -10.89
C ASP A 77 -19.84 -5.07 -10.37
N THR A 78 -18.84 -5.36 -11.20
CA THR A 78 -17.64 -6.12 -10.83
C THR A 78 -16.81 -5.39 -9.78
N ILE A 79 -16.56 -4.08 -9.94
CA ILE A 79 -15.80 -3.30 -8.96
C ILE A 79 -16.56 -3.20 -7.63
N VAL A 80 -17.88 -2.99 -7.66
CA VAL A 80 -18.70 -2.95 -6.44
C VAL A 80 -18.70 -4.31 -5.73
N SER A 81 -18.85 -5.40 -6.48
CA SER A 81 -18.82 -6.76 -5.94
C SER A 81 -17.48 -7.07 -5.27
N HIS A 82 -16.37 -6.82 -5.97
CA HIS A 82 -15.04 -7.02 -5.40
C HIS A 82 -14.73 -6.06 -4.24
N ALA A 83 -15.22 -4.83 -4.25
CA ALA A 83 -15.07 -3.93 -3.11
C ALA A 83 -15.80 -4.49 -1.88
N LYS A 84 -17.04 -4.94 -2.03
CA LYS A 84 -17.81 -5.55 -0.94
C LYS A 84 -17.15 -6.82 -0.42
N GLU A 85 -16.71 -7.71 -1.30
CA GLU A 85 -16.05 -8.96 -0.92
C GLU A 85 -14.72 -8.69 -0.22
N ARG A 86 -13.86 -7.86 -0.82
CA ARG A 86 -12.50 -7.59 -0.31
C ARG A 86 -12.50 -6.86 1.02
N PHE A 87 -13.49 -5.99 1.26
CA PHE A 87 -13.60 -5.24 2.52
C PHE A 87 -14.66 -5.81 3.47
N SER A 88 -15.21 -6.99 3.20
CA SER A 88 -16.16 -7.67 4.09
C SER A 88 -15.52 -8.04 5.43
N PHE A 89 -14.22 -8.34 5.41
CA PHE A 89 -13.48 -8.78 6.58
C PHE A 89 -12.71 -7.60 7.21
N THR A 90 -13.32 -6.96 8.21
CA THR A 90 -12.71 -5.85 8.96
C THR A 90 -12.22 -6.25 10.35
N LYS A 91 -12.43 -7.49 10.78
CA LYS A 91 -12.09 -7.92 12.15
C LYS A 91 -10.60 -7.78 12.47
N HIS A 92 -9.71 -8.04 11.51
CA HIS A 92 -8.25 -7.82 11.68
C HIS A 92 -7.92 -6.37 12.01
N LEU A 93 -8.73 -5.42 11.50
CA LEU A 93 -8.57 -3.99 11.76
C LEU A 93 -8.87 -3.67 13.22
N ILE A 94 -9.97 -4.23 13.75
CA ILE A 94 -10.36 -4.09 15.16
C ILE A 94 -9.31 -4.74 16.05
N SER A 95 -8.83 -5.94 15.69
CA SER A 95 -7.75 -6.60 16.43
C SER A 95 -6.47 -5.80 16.45
N ALA A 96 -6.14 -5.10 15.35
CA ALA A 96 -4.98 -4.23 15.30
C ALA A 96 -5.10 -3.02 16.23
N THR A 97 -6.30 -2.57 16.62
CA THR A 97 -6.46 -1.46 17.59
C THR A 97 -5.93 -1.84 18.99
N LEU A 98 -5.99 -3.13 19.36
CA LEU A 98 -5.47 -3.62 20.64
C LEU A 98 -3.96 -3.43 20.79
N VAL A 99 -3.21 -3.46 19.69
CA VAL A 99 -1.74 -3.37 19.72
C VAL A 99 -1.21 -2.00 19.27
N GLN A 100 -2.10 -1.01 19.10
CA GLN A 100 -1.72 0.35 18.71
C GLN A 100 -1.41 1.22 19.92
N ALA A 101 -0.14 1.63 20.04
CA ALA A 101 0.36 2.44 21.15
C ALA A 101 -0.42 3.75 21.40
N ASN A 102 -0.98 4.35 20.36
CA ASN A 102 -1.81 5.56 20.45
C ASN A 102 -3.05 5.37 21.34
N PHE A 103 -3.56 4.13 21.44
CA PHE A 103 -4.74 3.79 22.21
C PHE A 103 -4.41 3.22 23.59
N PHE A 104 -3.14 2.89 23.91
CA PHE A 104 -2.77 2.28 25.19
C PHE A 104 -3.18 3.13 26.39
N ARG A 105 -3.03 4.46 26.33
CA ARG A 105 -3.50 5.36 27.40
C ARG A 105 -5.01 5.30 27.62
N LYS A 106 -5.78 5.08 26.56
CA LYS A 106 -7.25 4.93 26.63
C LYS A 106 -7.61 3.55 27.15
N HIS A 107 -6.92 2.52 26.67
CA HIS A 107 -7.15 1.12 27.03
C HIS A 107 -6.71 0.78 28.45
N SER A 108 -5.72 1.48 28.99
CA SER A 108 -5.34 1.43 30.41
C SER A 108 -6.47 1.88 31.33
N ARG A 109 -7.21 2.93 30.94
CA ARG A 109 -8.36 3.44 31.72
C ARG A 109 -9.62 2.60 31.55
N MET A 110 -9.84 2.09 30.34
CA MET A 110 -11.00 1.27 30.00
C MET A 110 -10.58 0.21 29.00
N PHE A 111 -10.48 -1.03 29.49
CA PHE A 111 -10.06 -2.15 28.66
C PHE A 111 -11.09 -2.40 27.53
N PRO A 112 -10.67 -2.54 26.27
CA PRO A 112 -11.56 -2.71 25.13
C PRO A 112 -12.04 -4.16 25.01
N ASP A 113 -12.97 -4.58 25.88
CA ASP A 113 -13.50 -5.96 25.88
C ASP A 113 -14.17 -6.34 24.54
N SER A 114 -14.86 -5.40 23.87
CA SER A 114 -15.48 -5.63 22.56
C SER A 114 -14.47 -5.94 21.45
N ALA A 115 -13.32 -5.25 21.45
CA ALA A 115 -12.25 -5.49 20.49
C ALA A 115 -11.52 -6.81 20.78
N LEU A 116 -11.38 -7.17 22.05
CA LEU A 116 -10.85 -8.48 22.46
C LEU A 116 -11.76 -9.62 21.98
N ASP A 117 -13.07 -9.51 22.20
CA ASP A 117 -14.03 -10.53 21.74
C ASP A 117 -14.03 -10.65 20.21
N THR A 118 -13.93 -9.52 19.50
CA THR A 118 -13.80 -9.52 18.03
C THR A 118 -12.50 -10.19 17.56
N ALA A 119 -11.39 -10.00 18.28
CA ALA A 119 -10.13 -10.65 17.97
C ALA A 119 -10.19 -12.16 18.20
N LEU A 120 -10.88 -12.62 19.25
CA LEU A 120 -11.06 -14.05 19.51
C LEU A 120 -12.01 -14.71 18.50
N GLU A 121 -13.03 -13.99 18.04
CA GLU A 121 -13.90 -14.46 16.95
C GLU A 121 -13.11 -14.60 15.63
N ALA A 122 -12.15 -13.71 15.37
CA ALA A 122 -11.28 -13.78 14.20
C ALA A 122 -10.18 -14.85 14.34
N TYR A 123 -9.68 -15.07 15.56
CA TYR A 123 -8.55 -15.96 15.84
C TYR A 123 -8.86 -16.87 17.04
N PRO A 124 -9.56 -18.00 16.82
CA PRO A 124 -10.01 -18.88 17.89
C PRO A 124 -8.88 -19.59 18.66
N PHE A 125 -7.66 -19.54 18.15
CA PHE A 125 -6.49 -20.17 18.77
C PHE A 125 -5.85 -19.31 19.88
N LEU A 126 -6.25 -18.04 20.02
CA LEU A 126 -5.74 -17.15 21.07
C LEU A 126 -6.46 -17.42 22.40
N ASP A 127 -5.71 -17.40 23.51
CA ASP A 127 -6.29 -17.56 24.85
C ASP A 127 -6.80 -16.21 25.39
N LYS A 128 -8.11 -16.12 25.62
CA LYS A 128 -8.78 -14.92 26.14
C LYS A 128 -8.19 -14.41 27.45
N ALA A 129 -7.96 -15.32 28.41
CA ALA A 129 -7.54 -14.93 29.75
C ALA A 129 -6.10 -14.43 29.72
N LYS A 130 -5.21 -15.17 29.04
CA LYS A 130 -3.80 -14.78 28.89
C LYS A 130 -3.64 -13.49 28.11
N LEU A 131 -4.29 -13.38 26.95
CA LEU A 131 -4.21 -12.18 26.11
C LEU A 131 -4.71 -10.94 26.84
N LYS A 132 -5.79 -11.06 27.63
CA LYS A 132 -6.30 -9.95 28.44
C LYS A 132 -5.28 -9.50 29.49
N THR A 133 -4.70 -10.44 30.24
CA THR A 133 -3.69 -10.12 31.26
C THR A 133 -2.44 -9.51 30.65
N GLU A 134 -1.91 -10.10 29.58
CA GLU A 134 -0.74 -9.62 28.84
C GLU A 134 -0.96 -8.19 28.31
N LEU A 135 -2.08 -7.93 27.62
CA LEU A 135 -2.40 -6.60 27.10
C LEU A 135 -2.58 -5.58 28.23
N SER A 136 -3.18 -5.98 29.35
CA SER A 136 -3.36 -5.08 30.50
C SER A 136 -2.02 -4.62 31.06
N LEU A 137 -1.05 -5.52 31.18
CA LEU A 137 0.32 -5.20 31.61
C LEU A 137 1.02 -4.25 30.62
N ILE A 138 0.82 -4.45 29.31
CA ILE A 138 1.40 -3.58 28.28
C ILE A 138 0.76 -2.18 28.34
N TYR A 139 -0.55 -2.09 28.59
CA TYR A 139 -1.26 -0.82 28.70
C TYR A 139 -0.92 -0.06 29.99
N GLU A 140 -0.49 -0.71 31.06
CA GLU A 140 -0.08 -0.07 32.30
C GLU A 140 1.37 0.47 32.26
N ASN A 141 2.23 -0.17 31.47
CA ASN A 141 3.65 0.16 31.41
C ASN A 141 3.96 1.31 30.44
N GLU A 142 4.46 2.44 30.96
CA GLU A 142 4.78 3.64 30.16
C GLU A 142 5.86 3.42 29.09
N GLU A 143 6.77 2.46 29.30
CA GLU A 143 7.84 2.16 28.34
C GLU A 143 7.28 1.74 26.97
N PHE A 144 6.20 0.95 26.95
CA PHE A 144 5.56 0.51 25.72
C PHE A 144 4.74 1.61 25.03
N HIS A 145 4.41 2.70 25.72
CA HIS A 145 3.69 3.84 25.13
C HIS A 145 4.58 4.67 24.20
N SER A 146 5.89 4.56 24.34
CA SER A 146 6.85 5.24 23.46
C SER A 146 6.99 4.57 22.07
N CYS A 147 6.48 3.34 21.92
CA CYS A 147 6.60 2.57 20.69
C CYS A 147 5.73 3.16 19.57
N SER A 148 6.34 3.62 18.47
CA SER A 148 5.61 4.13 17.30
C SER A 148 5.08 2.98 16.41
N GLY A 149 4.07 2.27 16.91
CA GLY A 149 3.32 1.24 16.18
C GLY A 149 3.69 -0.21 16.49
N ALA A 150 2.95 -1.14 15.89
CA ALA A 150 3.03 -2.58 16.16
C ALA A 150 4.42 -3.19 15.91
N VAL A 151 5.12 -2.76 14.85
CA VAL A 151 6.48 -3.25 14.54
C VAL A 151 7.51 -2.79 15.56
N ALA A 152 7.36 -1.58 16.09
CA ALA A 152 8.25 -1.08 17.15
C ALA A 152 8.02 -1.86 18.44
N LEU A 153 6.76 -2.11 18.81
CA LEU A 153 6.41 -2.91 19.97
C LEU A 153 6.95 -4.34 19.86
N PHE A 154 6.76 -4.98 18.70
CA PHE A 154 7.30 -6.32 18.44
C PHE A 154 8.82 -6.37 18.61
N ARG A 155 9.54 -5.37 18.09
CA ARG A 155 10.99 -5.29 18.23
C ARG A 155 11.43 -5.17 19.69
N VAL A 156 10.77 -4.31 20.48
CA VAL A 156 11.07 -4.15 21.91
C VAL A 156 10.85 -5.47 22.66
N LEU A 157 9.79 -6.21 22.34
CA LEU A 157 9.53 -7.52 22.94
C LEU A 157 10.63 -8.53 22.60
N MET A 158 11.12 -8.54 21.36
CA MET A 158 12.22 -9.42 20.93
C MET A 158 13.56 -9.03 21.56
N GLU A 159 13.91 -7.75 21.56
CA GLU A 159 15.19 -7.25 22.10
C GLU A 159 15.33 -7.49 23.61
N ASN A 160 14.20 -7.47 24.35
CA ASN A 160 14.17 -7.72 25.79
C ASN A 160 13.90 -9.21 26.16
N ASN A 161 13.87 -10.13 25.19
CA ASN A 161 13.54 -11.55 25.40
C ASN A 161 12.19 -11.78 26.12
N LEU A 162 11.21 -10.92 25.88
CA LEU A 162 9.88 -10.97 26.52
C LEU A 162 8.90 -11.89 25.76
N GLN A 163 9.37 -12.59 24.74
CA GLN A 163 8.55 -13.45 23.88
C GLN A 163 7.89 -14.61 24.61
N ASP A 164 8.54 -15.15 25.64
CA ASP A 164 8.02 -16.27 26.44
C ASP A 164 7.01 -15.83 27.50
N ILE A 165 7.01 -14.52 27.83
CA ILE A 165 6.08 -13.92 28.79
C ILE A 165 4.82 -13.42 28.08
N PHE A 166 4.98 -12.83 26.89
CA PHE A 166 3.88 -12.24 26.10
C PHE A 166 3.53 -13.10 24.89
N THR A 167 3.31 -14.39 25.09
CA THR A 167 3.10 -15.37 24.01
C THR A 167 1.89 -15.06 23.12
N GLU A 168 0.77 -14.66 23.72
CA GLU A 168 -0.47 -14.38 22.99
C GLU A 168 -0.39 -13.03 22.26
N THR A 169 0.21 -12.03 22.92
CA THR A 169 0.41 -10.70 22.33
C THR A 169 1.39 -10.77 21.16
N VAL A 170 2.48 -11.54 21.27
CA VAL A 170 3.43 -11.78 20.17
C VAL A 170 2.73 -12.48 19.00
N SER A 171 1.87 -13.45 19.29
CA SER A 171 1.05 -14.12 18.26
C SER A 171 0.12 -13.13 17.55
N LEU A 172 -0.59 -12.28 18.31
CA LEU A 172 -1.43 -11.22 17.76
C LEU A 172 -0.62 -10.21 16.92
N LEU A 173 0.53 -9.78 17.41
CA LEU A 173 1.46 -8.88 16.71
C LEU A 173 1.96 -9.50 15.41
N ASN A 174 2.33 -10.78 15.42
CA ASN A 174 2.73 -11.49 14.21
C ASN A 174 1.63 -11.46 13.15
N ILE A 175 0.37 -11.70 13.54
CA ILE A 175 -0.74 -11.63 12.60
C ILE A 175 -0.91 -10.21 12.06
N VAL A 176 -0.89 -9.19 12.93
CA VAL A 176 -1.08 -7.80 12.51
C VAL A 176 0.04 -7.32 11.58
N ILE A 177 1.29 -7.69 11.86
CA ILE A 177 2.46 -7.29 11.05
C ILE A 177 2.49 -8.04 9.71
N THR A 178 2.06 -9.31 9.69
CA THR A 178 2.01 -10.12 8.45
C THR A 178 0.75 -9.86 7.62
N THR A 179 -0.29 -9.25 8.20
CA THR A 179 -1.48 -8.83 7.47
C THR A 179 -1.16 -7.54 6.70
N PRO A 180 -1.22 -7.54 5.35
CA PRO A 180 -0.93 -6.35 4.56
C PRO A 180 -2.06 -5.32 4.73
N MET A 181 -1.93 -4.47 5.76
CA MET A 181 -2.92 -3.46 6.13
C MET A 181 -2.77 -2.18 5.31
N ASN A 182 -1.60 -1.97 4.68
CA ASN A 182 -1.34 -0.83 3.79
C ASN A 182 -1.19 -1.29 2.32
N THR A 183 -1.78 -0.53 1.41
CA THR A 183 -1.58 -0.71 -0.04
C THR A 183 -0.41 0.13 -0.57
N SER A 184 0.29 0.89 0.29
CA SER A 184 1.41 1.73 -0.10
C SER A 184 2.65 0.88 -0.44
N GLU A 185 2.93 -0.19 0.32
CA GLU A 185 4.00 -1.11 -0.02
C GLU A 185 3.72 -1.88 -1.31
N SER A 186 2.47 -2.33 -1.51
CA SER A 186 2.08 -2.95 -2.77
C SER A 186 2.19 -1.96 -3.94
N LYS A 187 1.82 -0.68 -3.79
CA LYS A 187 2.07 0.38 -4.79
C LYS A 187 3.57 0.62 -5.05
N ARG A 188 4.40 0.59 -4.01
CA ARG A 188 5.87 0.67 -4.17
C ARG A 188 6.42 -0.55 -4.93
N CYS A 189 5.89 -1.74 -4.66
CA CYS A 189 6.24 -2.97 -5.37
C CYS A 189 5.77 -2.91 -6.83
N PHE A 190 4.52 -2.51 -7.10
CA PHE A 190 3.98 -2.36 -8.46
C PHE A 190 4.70 -1.28 -9.26
N SER A 191 5.03 -0.14 -8.66
CA SER A 191 5.81 0.92 -9.33
C SER A 191 7.24 0.45 -9.62
N THR A 192 7.86 -0.29 -8.71
CA THR A 192 9.18 -0.91 -8.93
C THR A 192 9.12 -1.97 -10.03
N SER A 193 8.11 -2.86 -10.01
CA SER A 193 7.89 -3.87 -11.05
C SER A 193 7.58 -3.23 -12.41
N ASN A 194 6.79 -2.16 -12.45
CA ASN A 194 6.51 -1.42 -13.67
C ASN A 194 7.77 -0.74 -14.21
N ARG A 195 8.59 -0.15 -13.32
CA ARG A 195 9.92 0.36 -13.69
C ARG A 195 10.82 -0.73 -14.25
N ILE A 196 10.85 -1.92 -13.63
CA ILE A 196 11.60 -3.08 -14.13
C ILE A 196 11.07 -3.54 -15.49
N LYS A 197 9.74 -3.62 -15.69
CA LYS A 197 9.12 -4.00 -16.97
C LYS A 197 9.43 -2.98 -18.07
N VAL A 198 9.30 -1.69 -17.78
CA VAL A 198 9.63 -0.61 -18.71
C VAL A 198 11.12 -0.64 -19.04
N PHE A 199 11.97 -0.85 -18.03
CA PHE A 199 13.39 -1.04 -18.21
C PHE A 199 13.68 -2.21 -19.16
N LEU A 200 13.24 -3.43 -18.83
CA LEU A 200 13.48 -4.63 -19.64
C LEU A 200 12.97 -4.51 -21.09
N LYS A 201 11.87 -3.78 -21.32
CA LYS A 201 11.38 -3.50 -22.67
C LYS A 201 12.28 -2.54 -23.45
N ASN A 202 12.95 -1.62 -22.77
CA ASN A 202 13.85 -0.63 -23.36
C ASN A 202 15.33 -1.10 -23.40
N THR A 203 15.68 -2.14 -22.64
CA THR A 203 17.05 -2.67 -22.49
C THR A 203 17.65 -3.27 -23.76
N LEU A 204 16.82 -3.66 -24.75
CA LEU A 204 17.30 -4.32 -25.97
C LEU A 204 18.25 -3.46 -26.83
N ALA A 205 18.48 -2.18 -26.51
CA ALA A 205 19.25 -1.28 -27.37
C ALA A 205 20.49 -0.59 -26.72
N GLN A 206 20.74 -0.67 -25.40
CA GLN A 206 21.83 0.16 -24.83
C GLN A 206 22.46 -0.35 -23.52
N ASP A 207 23.73 -0.78 -23.58
CA ASP A 207 24.55 -1.16 -22.40
C ASP A 207 24.65 -0.05 -21.34
N ARG A 208 24.57 1.22 -21.76
CA ARG A 208 24.59 2.39 -20.85
C ARG A 208 23.40 2.42 -19.90
N LEU A 209 22.22 1.97 -20.36
CA LEU A 209 21.02 1.91 -19.52
C LEU A 209 21.14 0.79 -18.47
N ASN A 210 21.78 -0.34 -18.82
CA ASN A 210 22.05 -1.43 -17.88
C ASN A 210 22.96 -1.01 -16.74
N ALA A 211 24.08 -0.34 -17.04
CA ALA A 211 24.99 0.16 -16.01
C ALA A 211 24.30 1.16 -15.06
N LEU A 212 23.46 2.05 -15.59
CA LEU A 212 22.73 3.04 -14.79
C LEU A 212 21.66 2.38 -13.89
N ALA A 213 20.97 1.35 -14.39
CA ALA A 213 20.01 0.60 -13.60
C ALA A 213 20.69 -0.14 -12.45
N MET A 214 21.83 -0.79 -12.68
CA MET A 214 22.64 -1.42 -11.63
C MET A 214 23.03 -0.42 -10.53
N LEU A 215 23.50 0.78 -10.90
CA LEU A 215 23.77 1.85 -9.94
C LEU A 215 22.52 2.31 -9.17
N SER A 216 21.36 2.31 -9.80
CA SER A 216 20.10 2.71 -9.14
C SER A 216 19.59 1.66 -8.13
N ILE A 217 19.82 0.38 -8.41
CA ILE A 217 19.49 -0.75 -7.51
C ILE A 217 20.46 -0.73 -6.33
N GLU A 218 21.77 -0.63 -6.62
CA GLU A 218 22.84 -0.58 -5.64
C GLU A 218 23.09 0.84 -5.09
N LYS A 219 22.04 1.67 -5.04
CA LYS A 219 22.14 3.07 -4.60
C LYS A 219 22.67 3.19 -3.17
N LYS A 220 22.29 2.26 -2.27
CA LYS A 220 22.79 2.26 -0.89
C LYS A 220 24.30 1.97 -0.86
N LEU A 221 24.73 0.95 -1.59
CA LEU A 221 26.14 0.57 -1.67
C LEU A 221 27.01 1.68 -2.29
N THR A 222 26.50 2.39 -3.29
CA THR A 222 27.20 3.55 -3.87
C THR A 222 27.26 4.76 -2.93
N GLN A 223 26.27 4.93 -2.05
CA GLN A 223 26.28 5.98 -1.01
C GLN A 223 27.22 5.66 0.15
N ASP A 224 27.43 4.37 0.45
CA ASP A 224 28.34 3.91 1.50
C ASP A 224 29.83 4.02 1.09
N ILE A 225 30.11 4.13 -0.22
CA ILE A 225 31.47 4.35 -0.72
C ILE A 225 31.87 5.82 -0.52
N ARG A 226 32.82 6.06 0.39
CA ARG A 226 33.45 7.38 0.55
C ARG A 226 34.07 7.86 -0.76
N ASP A 227 33.74 9.11 -1.10
CA ASP A 227 34.20 9.84 -2.28
C ASP A 227 33.95 9.11 -3.61
N PHE A 228 32.83 8.37 -3.70
CA PHE A 228 32.42 7.67 -4.92
C PHE A 228 32.45 8.57 -6.15
N ASN A 229 31.88 9.78 -6.04
CA ASN A 229 31.83 10.75 -7.15
C ASN A 229 33.23 11.16 -7.59
N THR A 230 34.12 11.48 -6.65
CA THR A 230 35.51 11.89 -6.94
C THR A 230 36.27 10.77 -7.65
N LYS A 231 36.15 9.53 -7.17
CA LYS A 231 36.78 8.35 -7.80
C LYS A 231 36.25 8.08 -9.21
N VAL A 232 34.95 8.26 -9.43
CA VAL A 232 34.33 8.13 -10.76
C VAL A 232 34.87 9.22 -11.70
N ILE A 233 34.97 10.47 -11.22
CA ILE A 233 35.52 11.60 -11.98
C ILE A 233 36.99 11.35 -12.34
N GLU A 234 37.82 10.91 -11.39
CA GLU A 234 39.23 10.59 -11.65
C GLU A 234 39.39 9.44 -12.65
N LYS A 235 38.63 8.36 -12.49
CA LYS A 235 38.67 7.22 -13.41
C LYS A 235 38.17 7.60 -14.80
N TYR A 236 37.18 8.47 -14.90
CA TYR A 236 36.71 9.03 -16.17
C TYR A 236 37.77 9.97 -16.78
N ALA A 237 38.42 10.80 -15.98
CA ALA A 237 39.50 11.68 -16.40
C ALA A 237 40.76 10.92 -16.85
N ALA A 238 40.97 9.68 -16.40
CA ALA A 238 42.05 8.82 -16.86
C ALA A 238 41.78 8.13 -18.22
N GLN A 239 40.54 8.17 -18.75
CA GLN A 239 40.23 7.55 -20.04
C GLN A 239 40.74 8.39 -21.25
N ILE A 240 41.31 7.69 -22.24
CA ILE A 240 42.03 8.29 -23.38
C ILE A 240 41.06 8.78 -24.49
N HIS A 241 39.88 8.17 -24.63
CA HIS A 241 38.87 8.53 -25.65
C HIS A 241 37.63 9.20 -25.04
N ARG A 242 37.81 10.38 -24.44
CA ARG A 242 36.71 11.17 -23.88
C ARG A 242 35.96 11.94 -24.98
N ARG A 243 34.63 11.97 -24.91
CA ARG A 243 33.78 12.77 -25.82
C ARG A 243 33.72 14.26 -25.44
N GLU A 244 34.05 14.62 -24.19
CA GLU A 244 34.14 16.00 -23.72
C GLU A 244 35.32 16.20 -22.76
N LYS A 245 35.93 17.39 -22.82
CA LYS A 245 37.03 17.80 -21.93
C LYS A 245 36.42 18.48 -20.69
N PHE A 246 36.52 17.84 -19.53
CA PHE A 246 36.28 18.52 -18.25
C PHE A 246 37.44 19.48 -17.97
N MET A 247 37.22 20.77 -18.19
CA MET A 247 38.12 21.83 -17.72
C MET A 247 37.68 22.22 -16.32
N TYR A 248 38.40 21.78 -15.30
CA TYR A 248 38.26 22.33 -13.95
C TYR A 248 39.02 23.67 -13.90
N LYS A 249 38.34 24.74 -13.48
CA LYS A 249 38.93 25.95 -12.91
C LYS A 249 38.63 25.95 -11.42
#